data_AF-A0AAJ1NUR5-F1
#
_entry.id   AF-A0AAJ1NUR5-F1
#
_cell.length_a   1.000
_cell.length_b   1.000
_cell.length_c   1.000
_cell.angle_alpha   90.00
_cell.angle_beta   90.00
_cell.angle_gamma   90.00
#
_symmetry.space_group_name_H-M   'P 1'
#
loop_
_entity.id
_entity.type
_entity.pdbx_description
1 polymer ?
#
loop_
_entity_poly.entity_id
_entity_poly.type
_entity_poly.pdbx_seq_one_letter_code
_entity_poly.pdbx_strand_id
1 'polypeptide(L)'
;MSDSVFITSYNFKKIIPDEFPDNSLKKPEEIIEYARIKNIFNQSEIDYFIKLCFALENPEYLVKFYQKKYESNTPDIYNSYHNTPSCIELNKSYLDYTINSSNKEIRQLVSSRIRLAFYDYTYKSIGNKEDTLVFNFKENTFKIKKNDGSEKTIGSIPEKLYSTVSKINSDFNFILGEIFHVIGNSGYYKYYNTSIAEMESAIKLLIDDSYKFRESSEFLNKKIKNITFGEIHKLKQNKNDEVCSAWVNKYKGPLYEMISQYYWIRFNPELSIEKTLLDTLGFKPCKRCFNLKP
;
A
#
# COMPACT_ATOMS: atom_id res chain seq x y z
N MET A 1 26.84 -16.30 2.25
CA MET A 1 26.00 -15.68 3.29
C MET A 1 24.84 -15.03 2.56
N SER A 2 23.59 -15.31 2.95
CA SER A 2 22.43 -14.67 2.34
C SER A 2 22.40 -13.20 2.76
N ASP A 3 22.61 -12.29 1.81
CA ASP A 3 22.38 -10.87 2.06
C ASP A 3 20.88 -10.65 2.21
N SER A 4 20.44 -10.30 3.42
CA SER A 4 19.07 -9.87 3.69
C SER A 4 18.85 -8.45 3.17
N VAL A 5 17.79 -8.24 2.36
CA VAL A 5 17.44 -6.95 1.75
C VAL A 5 15.97 -6.61 1.96
N PHE A 6 15.59 -5.35 1.74
CA PHE A 6 14.26 -4.81 2.06
C PHE A 6 13.47 -4.44 0.79
N ILE A 7 12.17 -4.69 0.79
CA ILE A 7 11.20 -4.20 -0.22
C ILE A 7 9.93 -3.69 0.46
N THR A 8 9.12 -2.93 -0.27
CA THR A 8 7.79 -2.52 0.24
C THR A 8 6.83 -3.70 0.35
N SER A 9 5.87 -3.64 1.28
CA SER A 9 4.76 -4.63 1.38
C SER A 9 4.00 -4.85 0.07
N TYR A 10 3.79 -3.78 -0.72
CA TYR A 10 3.17 -3.85 -2.05
C TYR A 10 3.92 -4.79 -3.00
N ASN A 11 5.26 -4.73 -2.99
CA ASN A 11 6.10 -5.60 -3.81
C ASN A 11 6.09 -7.02 -3.30
N PHE A 12 6.11 -7.22 -1.97
CA PHE A 12 6.04 -8.56 -1.43
C PHE A 12 4.72 -9.26 -1.80
N LYS A 13 3.60 -8.53 -1.74
CA LYS A 13 2.30 -9.09 -2.16
C LYS A 13 2.33 -9.64 -3.60
N LYS A 14 3.15 -9.07 -4.48
CA LYS A 14 3.30 -9.54 -5.87
C LYS A 14 4.19 -10.77 -6.03
N ILE A 15 4.99 -11.11 -5.03
CA ILE A 15 5.84 -12.31 -5.04
C ILE A 15 5.22 -13.48 -4.27
N ILE A 16 4.04 -13.29 -3.67
CA ILE A 16 3.29 -14.40 -3.07
C ILE A 16 2.67 -15.20 -4.23
N PRO A 17 3.00 -16.50 -4.38
CA PRO A 17 2.44 -17.32 -5.43
C PRO A 17 0.92 -17.43 -5.36
N ASP A 18 0.29 -17.62 -6.52
CA ASP A 18 -1.14 -17.98 -6.54
C ASP A 18 -1.35 -19.46 -6.17
N GLU A 19 -0.35 -20.30 -6.40
CA GLU A 19 -0.35 -21.74 -6.21
C GLU A 19 0.59 -22.17 -5.07
N PHE A 20 0.10 -23.04 -4.20
CA PHE A 20 0.86 -23.66 -3.12
C PHE A 20 0.70 -25.19 -3.18
N PRO A 21 1.62 -25.97 -2.59
CA PRO A 21 1.48 -27.42 -2.55
C PRO A 21 0.17 -27.82 -1.87
N ASP A 22 -0.44 -28.90 -2.34
CA ASP A 22 -1.68 -29.40 -1.74
C ASP A 22 -1.52 -29.64 -0.24
N ASN A 23 -2.53 -29.22 0.53
CA ASN A 23 -2.58 -29.33 2.00
C ASN A 23 -1.45 -28.61 2.76
N SER A 24 -0.67 -27.73 2.11
CA SER A 24 0.38 -26.95 2.78
C SER A 24 -0.14 -25.69 3.47
N LEU A 25 -1.26 -25.15 2.99
CA LEU A 25 -1.86 -23.94 3.53
C LEU A 25 -2.54 -24.22 4.87
N LYS A 26 -2.42 -23.26 5.80
CA LYS A 26 -3.13 -23.30 7.08
C LYS A 26 -4.63 -23.35 6.87
N LYS A 27 -5.32 -23.96 7.84
CA LYS A 27 -6.77 -23.87 7.87
C LYS A 27 -7.19 -22.44 8.20
N PRO A 28 -8.30 -21.94 7.64
CA PRO A 28 -8.78 -20.59 7.95
C PRO A 28 -8.96 -20.34 9.45
N GLU A 29 -9.30 -21.36 10.23
CA GLU A 29 -9.47 -21.29 11.69
C GLU A 29 -8.21 -20.92 12.46
N GLU A 30 -7.03 -21.06 11.84
CA GLU A 30 -5.74 -20.69 12.42
C GLU A 30 -5.41 -19.20 12.21
N ILE A 31 -6.24 -18.47 11.45
CA ILE A 31 -6.10 -17.03 11.27
C ILE A 31 -6.58 -16.28 12.52
N ILE A 32 -5.88 -15.21 12.88
CA ILE A 32 -6.21 -14.38 14.04
C ILE A 32 -7.67 -13.90 13.96
N GLU A 33 -8.43 -14.14 15.03
CA GLU A 33 -9.85 -13.75 15.15
C GLU A 33 -10.74 -14.28 14.00
N TYR A 34 -10.38 -15.41 13.36
CA TYR A 34 -11.08 -15.96 12.19
C TYR A 34 -12.60 -16.00 12.33
N ALA A 35 -13.09 -16.50 13.47
CA ALA A 35 -14.52 -16.63 13.76
C ALA A 35 -15.32 -15.33 13.55
N ARG A 36 -14.65 -14.18 13.72
CA ARG A 36 -15.23 -12.85 13.59
C ARG A 36 -14.90 -12.22 12.23
N ILE A 37 -13.63 -12.27 11.82
CA ILE A 37 -13.20 -11.62 10.58
C ILE A 37 -13.80 -12.26 9.32
N LYS A 38 -14.24 -13.53 9.37
CA LYS A 38 -15.02 -14.17 8.29
C LYS A 38 -16.35 -13.48 7.98
N ASN A 39 -16.84 -12.63 8.89
CA ASN A 39 -18.04 -11.81 8.70
C ASN A 39 -17.70 -10.36 8.28
N ILE A 40 -16.43 -10.08 7.95
CA ILE A 40 -15.91 -8.77 7.54
C ILE A 40 -15.24 -8.87 6.17
N PHE A 41 -14.47 -9.94 5.95
CA PHE A 41 -13.72 -10.19 4.72
C PHE A 41 -14.39 -11.26 3.87
N ASN A 42 -14.21 -11.14 2.55
CA ASN A 42 -14.59 -12.20 1.62
C ASN A 42 -13.52 -13.31 1.59
N GLN A 43 -13.82 -14.40 0.89
CA GLN A 43 -12.94 -15.56 0.86
C GLN A 43 -11.56 -15.23 0.27
N SER A 44 -11.47 -14.42 -0.79
CA SER A 44 -10.18 -14.10 -1.41
C SER A 44 -9.28 -13.25 -0.51
N GLU A 45 -9.87 -12.38 0.32
CA GLU A 45 -9.17 -11.62 1.36
C GLU A 45 -8.66 -12.54 2.48
N ILE A 46 -9.46 -13.54 2.90
CA ILE A 46 -9.04 -14.56 3.88
C ILE A 46 -7.93 -15.45 3.30
N ASP A 47 -8.08 -15.93 2.08
CA ASP A 47 -7.09 -16.75 1.37
C ASP A 47 -5.76 -16.00 1.26
N TYR A 48 -5.80 -14.70 1.00
CA TYR A 48 -4.61 -13.87 1.01
C TYR A 48 -3.88 -13.90 2.36
N PHE A 49 -4.58 -13.81 3.50
CA PHE A 49 -3.94 -13.89 4.82
C PHE A 49 -3.30 -15.26 5.06
N ILE A 50 -3.96 -16.33 4.63
CA ILE A 50 -3.42 -17.69 4.71
C ILE A 50 -2.14 -17.83 3.89
N LYS A 51 -2.17 -17.38 2.62
CA LYS A 51 -1.01 -17.39 1.72
C LYS A 51 0.13 -16.53 2.26
N LEU A 52 -0.17 -15.35 2.79
CA LEU A 52 0.80 -14.44 3.41
C LEU A 52 1.48 -15.10 4.61
N CYS A 53 0.69 -15.68 5.52
CA CYS A 53 1.17 -16.40 6.68
C CYS A 53 2.12 -17.53 6.26
N PHE A 54 1.71 -18.38 5.32
CA PHE A 54 2.54 -19.46 4.81
C PHE A 54 3.86 -18.96 4.19
N ALA A 55 3.78 -17.94 3.32
CA ALA A 55 4.95 -17.38 2.63
C ALA A 55 5.97 -16.76 3.60
N LEU A 56 5.51 -16.19 4.71
CA LEU A 56 6.37 -15.61 5.74
C LEU A 56 6.97 -16.67 6.69
N GLU A 57 6.22 -17.73 6.99
CA GLU A 57 6.72 -18.86 7.78
C GLU A 57 7.72 -19.74 7.01
N ASN A 58 7.61 -19.79 5.68
CA ASN A 58 8.39 -20.67 4.81
C ASN A 58 9.07 -19.86 3.68
N PRO A 59 9.97 -18.90 4.00
CA PRO A 59 10.58 -18.03 2.99
C PRO A 59 11.37 -18.80 1.92
N GLU A 60 11.94 -19.97 2.27
CA GLU A 60 12.66 -20.85 1.34
C GLU A 60 11.74 -21.51 0.30
N TYR A 61 10.43 -21.62 0.58
CA TYR A 61 9.47 -22.08 -0.42
C TYR A 61 9.39 -21.11 -1.59
N LEU A 62 9.42 -19.80 -1.33
CA LEU A 62 9.40 -18.78 -2.39
C LEU A 62 10.61 -18.93 -3.31
N VAL A 63 11.80 -19.14 -2.75
CA VAL A 63 13.04 -19.40 -3.52
C VAL A 63 12.86 -20.62 -4.43
N LYS A 64 12.42 -21.75 -3.87
CA LYS A 64 12.23 -22.99 -4.64
C LYS A 64 11.15 -22.86 -5.71
N PHE A 65 10.06 -22.15 -5.42
CA PHE A 65 8.94 -21.97 -6.34
C PHE A 65 9.39 -21.20 -7.59
N TYR A 66 10.08 -20.07 -7.42
CA TYR A 66 10.50 -19.24 -8.54
C TYR A 66 11.75 -19.76 -9.24
N GLN A 67 12.63 -20.52 -8.58
CA GLN A 67 13.71 -21.25 -9.26
C GLN A 67 13.18 -22.29 -10.25
N LYS A 68 12.01 -22.90 -9.99
CA LYS A 68 11.39 -23.90 -10.86
C LYS A 68 10.58 -23.31 -12.02
N LYS A 69 10.02 -22.10 -11.87
CA LYS A 69 9.22 -21.40 -12.90
C LYS A 69 10.05 -20.26 -13.52
N TYR A 70 10.90 -20.55 -14.50
CA TYR A 70 11.60 -19.51 -15.28
C TYR A 70 10.81 -19.09 -16.55
N GLU A 71 10.81 -17.78 -16.79
CA GLU A 71 10.40 -16.99 -17.97
C GLU A 71 8.92 -16.59 -18.19
N SER A 72 7.90 -17.42 -17.93
CA SER A 72 6.51 -17.04 -18.29
C SER A 72 5.64 -16.45 -17.16
N ASN A 73 6.06 -16.56 -15.89
CA ASN A 73 5.28 -16.16 -14.72
C ASN A 73 5.98 -15.15 -13.81
N THR A 74 7.06 -14.52 -14.27
CA THR A 74 7.74 -13.45 -13.52
C THR A 74 6.77 -12.28 -13.39
N PRO A 75 6.41 -11.85 -12.17
CA PRO A 75 5.49 -10.73 -12.00
C PRO A 75 6.10 -9.48 -12.66
N ASP A 76 5.25 -8.59 -13.17
CA ASP A 76 5.69 -7.33 -13.78
C ASP A 76 6.25 -6.41 -12.67
N ILE A 77 7.55 -6.57 -12.36
CA ILE A 77 8.23 -5.98 -11.21
C ILE A 77 8.96 -4.73 -11.64
N TYR A 78 8.36 -3.58 -11.35
CA TYR A 78 8.95 -2.26 -11.53
C TYR A 78 9.73 -1.76 -10.32
N ASN A 79 10.44 -2.61 -9.56
CA ASN A 79 10.96 -2.17 -8.27
C ASN A 79 12.34 -2.68 -7.88
N SER A 80 12.96 -1.89 -7.01
CA SER A 80 14.27 -2.16 -6.46
C SER A 80 14.19 -2.77 -5.06
N TYR A 81 15.20 -3.57 -4.70
CA TYR A 81 15.46 -3.92 -3.31
C TYR A 81 16.44 -2.93 -2.67
N HIS A 82 16.37 -2.80 -1.35
CA HIS A 82 17.10 -1.82 -0.57
C HIS A 82 18.02 -2.51 0.43
N ASN A 83 19.22 -1.97 0.68
CA ASN A 83 20.17 -2.56 1.62
C ASN A 83 19.89 -2.15 3.07
N THR A 84 19.12 -1.09 3.29
CA THR A 84 18.80 -0.59 4.63
C THR A 84 17.31 -0.27 4.74
N PRO A 85 16.70 -0.49 5.92
CA PRO A 85 15.31 -0.13 6.17
C PRO A 85 15.11 1.40 6.20
N SER A 86 16.18 2.15 6.44
CA SER A 86 16.21 3.62 6.45
C SER A 86 16.32 4.26 5.06
N CYS A 87 16.37 3.47 3.98
CA CYS A 87 16.52 4.02 2.64
C CYS A 87 15.39 5.00 2.31
N ILE A 88 15.74 6.22 1.89
CA ILE A 88 14.76 7.25 1.57
C ILE A 88 13.85 6.86 0.38
N GLU A 89 14.37 6.07 -0.56
CA GLU A 89 13.58 5.56 -1.69
C GLU A 89 12.57 4.50 -1.25
N LEU A 90 12.85 3.76 -0.17
CA LEU A 90 11.92 2.80 0.43
C LEU A 90 10.81 3.51 1.19
N ASN A 91 11.10 4.67 1.79
CA ASN A 91 10.23 5.38 2.74
C ASN A 91 9.49 6.59 2.16
N LYS A 92 9.82 7.05 0.95
CA LYS A 92 9.18 8.22 0.32
C LYS A 92 7.70 7.99 0.05
N SER A 93 6.91 9.05 0.08
CA SER A 93 5.49 9.02 -0.34
C SER A 93 5.34 8.77 -1.84
N TYR A 94 4.22 8.19 -2.24
CA TYR A 94 3.83 8.02 -3.63
C TYR A 94 3.20 9.30 -4.18
N LEU A 95 3.53 9.67 -5.41
CA LEU A 95 2.91 10.80 -6.13
C LEU A 95 2.05 10.25 -7.25
N ASP A 96 0.74 10.44 -7.12
CA ASP A 96 -0.28 10.01 -8.09
C ASP A 96 -0.80 11.18 -8.90
N TYR A 97 -0.82 11.03 -10.23
CA TYR A 97 -1.28 12.03 -11.19
C TYR A 97 -1.41 11.42 -12.59
N THR A 98 -2.19 12.07 -13.44
CA THR A 98 -2.45 11.62 -14.81
C THR A 98 -1.61 12.39 -15.83
N ILE A 99 -1.09 11.67 -16.84
CA ILE A 99 -0.48 12.25 -18.04
C ILE A 99 -1.22 11.72 -19.27
N ASN A 100 -2.00 12.58 -19.91
CA ASN A 100 -2.81 12.30 -21.10
C ASN A 100 -1.96 12.38 -22.37
N SER A 101 -1.03 11.43 -22.54
CA SER A 101 -0.21 11.30 -23.75
C SER A 101 -0.02 9.85 -24.14
N SER A 102 -0.21 9.53 -25.42
CA SER A 102 0.06 8.20 -25.98
C SER A 102 1.57 7.92 -26.15
N ASN A 103 2.40 8.97 -26.18
CA ASN A 103 3.85 8.85 -26.36
C ASN A 103 4.58 8.53 -25.03
N LYS A 104 5.27 7.38 -24.99
CA LYS A 104 6.00 6.88 -23.81
C LYS A 104 7.15 7.80 -23.37
N GLU A 105 7.92 8.34 -24.30
CA GLU A 105 9.08 9.20 -24.01
C GLU A 105 8.63 10.52 -23.40
N ILE A 106 7.55 11.11 -23.94
CA ILE A 106 6.93 12.31 -23.38
C ILE A 106 6.44 12.02 -21.95
N ARG A 107 5.72 10.91 -21.73
CA ARG A 107 5.27 10.52 -20.37
C ARG A 107 6.44 10.40 -19.40
N GLN A 108 7.56 9.79 -19.82
CA GLN A 108 8.74 9.62 -18.97
C GLN A 108 9.42 10.96 -18.64
N LEU A 109 9.62 11.82 -19.64
CA LEU A 109 10.24 13.14 -19.47
C LEU A 109 9.41 14.03 -18.54
N VAL A 110 8.11 14.12 -18.81
CA VAL A 110 7.16 14.89 -17.99
C VAL A 110 7.13 14.34 -16.56
N SER A 111 7.07 13.01 -16.42
CA SER A 111 7.06 12.37 -15.11
C SER A 111 8.31 12.69 -14.29
N SER A 112 9.49 12.72 -14.93
CA SER A 112 10.74 13.11 -14.28
C SER A 112 10.69 14.56 -13.76
N ARG A 113 10.23 15.50 -14.59
CA ARG A 113 10.11 16.92 -14.20
C ARG A 113 9.11 17.14 -13.07
N ILE A 114 7.96 16.46 -13.12
CA ILE A 114 6.94 16.54 -12.07
C ILE A 114 7.46 15.96 -10.76
N ARG A 115 8.14 14.81 -10.79
CA ARG A 115 8.75 14.22 -9.58
C ARG A 115 9.77 15.17 -8.92
N LEU A 116 10.53 15.93 -9.71
CA LEU A 116 11.44 16.95 -9.20
C LEU A 116 10.68 18.13 -8.57
N ALA A 117 9.60 18.60 -9.20
CA ALA A 117 8.78 19.68 -8.63
C ALA A 117 8.15 19.29 -7.28
N PHE A 118 7.74 18.02 -7.14
CA PHE A 118 7.15 17.46 -5.92
C PHE A 118 8.17 16.85 -4.94
N TYR A 119 9.47 17.10 -5.11
CA TYR A 119 10.52 16.46 -4.31
C TYR A 119 10.31 16.65 -2.81
N ASP A 120 10.08 17.89 -2.35
CA ASP A 120 9.92 18.16 -0.92
C ASP A 120 8.68 17.47 -0.32
N TYR A 121 7.57 17.41 -1.07
CA TYR A 121 6.35 16.74 -0.61
C TYR A 121 6.49 15.22 -0.56
N THR A 122 7.24 14.64 -1.49
CA THR A 122 7.41 13.18 -1.58
C THR A 122 8.48 12.65 -0.64
N TYR A 123 9.56 13.41 -0.41
CA TYR A 123 10.72 12.94 0.36
C TYR A 123 10.84 13.52 1.77
N LYS A 124 10.30 14.73 2.05
CA LYS A 124 10.47 15.40 3.35
C LYS A 124 9.28 15.26 4.31
N SER A 125 8.31 14.39 3.97
CA SER A 125 7.11 14.10 4.79
C SER A 125 6.45 15.37 5.34
N ILE A 126 5.75 16.11 4.48
CA ILE A 126 4.99 17.28 4.89
C ILE A 126 3.65 16.79 5.47
N GLY A 127 3.55 16.69 6.80
CA GLY A 127 2.33 16.27 7.51
C GLY A 127 2.42 14.90 8.18
N ASN A 128 1.29 14.42 8.73
CA ASN A 128 1.20 13.06 9.25
C ASN A 128 1.32 12.07 8.07
N LYS A 129 2.15 11.03 8.20
CA LYS A 129 2.39 10.04 7.12
C LYS A 129 1.13 9.29 6.68
N GLU A 130 0.05 9.41 7.44
CA GLU A 130 -1.26 8.83 7.14
C GLU A 130 -2.12 9.70 6.23
N ASP A 131 -1.82 10.98 6.13
CA ASP A 131 -2.66 11.90 5.38
C ASP A 131 -2.28 11.90 3.90
N THR A 132 -3.29 12.04 3.05
CA THR A 132 -3.10 12.29 1.63
C THR A 132 -3.10 13.79 1.38
N LEU A 133 -2.03 14.30 0.78
CA LEU A 133 -1.98 15.68 0.31
C LEU A 133 -2.62 15.76 -1.07
N VAL A 134 -3.59 16.66 -1.24
CA VAL A 134 -4.35 16.83 -2.49
C VAL A 134 -4.10 18.22 -3.05
N PHE A 135 -3.53 18.29 -4.26
CA PHE A 135 -3.26 19.54 -4.97
C PHE A 135 -4.15 19.61 -6.21
N ASN A 136 -5.05 20.59 -6.25
CA ASN A 136 -5.91 20.87 -7.39
C ASN A 136 -5.42 22.13 -8.12
N PHE A 137 -4.80 21.93 -9.29
CA PHE A 137 -4.20 23.02 -10.08
C PHE A 137 -5.24 23.84 -10.84
N LYS A 138 -6.45 23.30 -11.08
CA LYS A 138 -7.56 24.05 -11.69
C LYS A 138 -8.09 25.10 -10.72
N GLU A 139 -8.35 24.68 -9.48
CA GLU A 139 -8.92 25.55 -8.44
C GLU A 139 -7.84 26.30 -7.64
N ASN A 140 -6.56 25.99 -7.87
CA ASN A 140 -5.44 26.43 -7.05
C ASN A 140 -5.67 26.18 -5.54
N THR A 141 -6.08 24.96 -5.21
CA THR A 141 -6.32 24.54 -3.81
C THR A 141 -5.37 23.43 -3.37
N PHE A 142 -4.99 23.49 -2.11
CA PHE A 142 -4.21 22.49 -1.41
C PHE A 142 -4.97 22.02 -0.17
N LYS A 143 -5.27 20.72 -0.12
CA LYS A 143 -6.04 20.08 0.95
C LYS A 143 -5.27 18.92 1.56
N ILE A 144 -5.59 18.62 2.81
CA ILE A 144 -5.21 17.39 3.49
C ILE A 144 -6.45 16.52 3.59
N LYS A 145 -6.36 15.30 3.08
CA LYS A 145 -7.38 14.27 3.21
C LYS A 145 -6.92 13.21 4.20
N LYS A 146 -7.70 13.00 5.26
CA LYS A 146 -7.42 12.00 6.29
C LYS A 146 -7.96 10.62 5.90
N ASN A 147 -7.49 9.60 6.61
CA ASN A 147 -7.92 8.21 6.43
C ASN A 147 -9.42 7.99 6.65
N ASP A 148 -10.06 8.78 7.52
CA ASP A 148 -11.51 8.72 7.76
C ASP A 148 -12.35 9.34 6.62
N GLY A 149 -11.70 9.85 5.57
CA GLY A 149 -12.33 10.49 4.43
C GLY A 149 -12.57 11.99 4.61
N SER A 150 -12.32 12.55 5.79
CA SER A 150 -12.44 13.99 6.02
C SER A 150 -11.38 14.78 5.25
N GLU A 151 -11.78 15.93 4.72
CA GLU A 151 -10.92 16.83 3.97
C GLU A 151 -10.82 18.18 4.69
N LYS A 152 -9.58 18.69 4.84
CA LYS A 152 -9.30 20.01 5.38
C LYS A 152 -8.52 20.80 4.34
N THR A 153 -9.10 21.90 3.86
CA THR A 153 -8.39 22.86 3.02
C THR A 153 -7.31 23.56 3.85
N ILE A 154 -6.08 23.56 3.34
CA ILE A 154 -4.92 24.23 3.96
C ILE A 154 -4.75 25.62 3.39
N GLY A 155 -4.98 25.78 2.08
CA GLY A 155 -4.86 27.06 1.40
C GLY A 155 -4.69 26.87 -0.09
N SER A 156 -3.99 27.79 -0.74
CA SER A 156 -3.59 27.67 -2.14
C SER A 156 -2.33 26.82 -2.31
N ILE A 157 -2.11 26.34 -3.52
CA ILE A 157 -0.87 25.63 -3.86
C ILE A 157 0.30 26.61 -3.72
N PRO A 158 1.41 26.22 -3.09
CA PRO A 158 2.57 27.10 -2.98
C PRO A 158 3.05 27.60 -4.34
N GLU A 159 3.26 28.90 -4.45
CA GLU A 159 3.45 29.62 -5.72
C GLU A 159 4.55 29.01 -6.60
N LYS A 160 5.67 28.61 -6.00
CA LYS A 160 6.77 27.95 -6.70
C LYS A 160 6.34 26.62 -7.32
N LEU A 161 5.57 25.82 -6.60
CA LEU A 161 5.05 24.55 -7.11
C LEU A 161 4.02 24.80 -8.21
N TYR A 162 3.08 25.74 -7.96
CA TYR A 162 2.04 26.11 -8.91
C TYR A 162 2.62 26.56 -10.26
N SER A 163 3.54 27.52 -10.23
CA SER A 163 4.21 28.06 -11.43
C SER A 163 5.02 26.99 -12.16
N THR A 164 5.78 26.16 -11.44
CA THR A 164 6.61 25.11 -12.03
C THR A 164 5.77 24.07 -12.76
N VAL A 165 4.72 23.54 -12.11
CA VAL A 165 3.86 22.52 -12.72
C VAL A 165 3.02 23.11 -13.85
N SER A 166 2.52 24.34 -13.71
CA SER A 166 1.78 25.02 -14.78
C SER A 166 2.65 25.24 -16.02
N LYS A 167 3.91 25.64 -15.82
CA LYS A 167 4.88 25.76 -16.92
C LYS A 167 5.13 24.42 -17.59
N ILE A 168 5.39 23.36 -16.82
CA ILE A 168 5.52 22.01 -17.38
C ILE A 168 4.26 21.65 -18.17
N ASN A 169 3.07 21.89 -17.64
CA ASN A 169 1.83 21.56 -18.34
C ASN A 169 1.71 22.30 -19.67
N SER A 170 2.03 23.60 -19.68
CA SER A 170 2.03 24.45 -20.88
C SER A 170 3.07 23.98 -21.91
N ASP A 171 4.29 23.63 -21.48
CA ASP A 171 5.37 23.15 -22.36
C ASP A 171 5.00 21.87 -23.11
N PHE A 172 4.01 21.12 -22.62
CA PHE A 172 3.57 19.85 -23.17
C PHE A 172 2.08 19.85 -23.57
N ASN A 173 1.51 20.99 -23.97
CA ASN A 173 0.14 21.10 -24.50
C ASN A 173 -0.96 20.62 -23.52
N PHE A 174 -0.83 20.95 -22.24
CA PHE A 174 -1.84 20.71 -21.20
C PHE A 174 -2.20 19.22 -21.00
N ILE A 175 -1.23 18.33 -21.14
CA ILE A 175 -1.43 16.88 -20.99
C ILE A 175 -1.56 16.41 -19.53
N LEU A 176 -1.33 17.24 -18.52
CA LEU A 176 -1.46 16.84 -17.13
C LEU A 176 -2.92 16.91 -16.66
N GLY A 177 -3.31 15.93 -15.85
CA GLY A 177 -4.55 16.01 -15.07
C GLY A 177 -4.50 17.16 -14.05
N GLU A 178 -5.66 17.58 -13.58
CA GLU A 178 -5.80 18.75 -12.70
C GLU A 178 -5.46 18.45 -11.23
N ILE A 179 -5.54 17.17 -10.83
CA ILE A 179 -5.43 16.73 -9.44
C ILE A 179 -4.20 15.85 -9.26
N PHE A 180 -3.40 16.18 -8.24
CA PHE A 180 -2.22 15.44 -7.82
C PHE A 180 -2.40 15.00 -6.37
N HIS A 181 -2.07 13.74 -6.08
CA HIS A 181 -2.10 13.19 -4.72
C HIS A 181 -0.70 12.80 -4.28
N VAL A 182 -0.27 13.29 -3.11
CA VAL A 182 0.88 12.70 -2.41
C VAL A 182 0.34 11.82 -1.31
N ILE A 183 0.51 10.51 -1.49
CA ILE A 183 -0.01 9.47 -0.63
C ILE A 183 1.14 8.94 0.20
N GLY A 184 0.99 8.98 1.52
CA GLY A 184 1.96 8.38 2.43
C GLY A 184 2.24 6.94 2.06
N ASN A 185 3.53 6.59 1.95
CA ASN A 185 3.91 5.22 1.67
C ASN A 185 3.79 4.40 2.96
N SER A 186 2.64 3.75 3.12
CA SER A 186 2.39 2.75 4.16
C SER A 186 3.24 1.48 3.98
N GLY A 187 4.03 1.41 2.91
CA GLY A 187 4.82 0.25 2.50
C GLY A 187 6.10 0.03 3.28
N TYR A 188 6.51 0.96 4.15
CA TYR A 188 7.43 0.65 5.26
C TYR A 188 6.64 0.67 6.57
N TYR A 189 6.56 -0.54 7.15
CA TYR A 189 5.91 -0.96 8.39
C TYR A 189 5.64 0.18 9.37
N LYS A 190 4.43 0.74 9.27
CA LYS A 190 3.89 1.77 10.17
C LYS A 190 3.97 1.36 11.67
N TYR A 191 4.14 0.07 11.94
CA TYR A 191 4.15 -0.56 13.25
C TYR A 191 5.47 -1.26 13.57
N TYR A 192 6.59 -0.84 12.97
CA TYR A 192 7.93 -1.36 13.27
C TYR A 192 8.29 -1.32 14.78
N ASN A 193 7.60 -0.47 15.55
CA ASN A 193 7.78 -0.31 16.99
C ASN A 193 6.61 -0.83 17.84
N THR A 194 5.65 -1.57 17.25
CA THR A 194 4.50 -2.12 17.98
C THR A 194 4.74 -3.59 18.27
N SER A 195 4.61 -3.98 19.54
CA SER A 195 4.69 -5.38 19.93
C SER A 195 3.55 -6.21 19.33
N ILE A 196 3.77 -7.51 19.19
CA ILE A 196 2.73 -8.45 18.72
C ILE A 196 1.47 -8.33 19.58
N ALA A 197 1.62 -8.26 20.91
CA ALA A 197 0.50 -8.14 21.84
C ALA A 197 -0.32 -6.84 21.65
N GLU A 198 0.36 -5.71 21.42
CA GLU A 198 -0.32 -4.44 21.11
C GLU A 198 -1.06 -4.52 19.78
N MET A 199 -0.49 -5.20 18.77
CA MET A 199 -1.15 -5.38 17.48
C MET A 199 -2.37 -6.31 17.58
N GLU A 200 -2.28 -7.41 18.31
CA GLU A 200 -3.42 -8.30 18.60
C GLU A 200 -4.54 -7.56 19.32
N SER A 201 -4.18 -6.75 20.33
CA SER A 201 -5.13 -5.91 21.06
C SER A 201 -5.81 -4.91 20.13
N ALA A 202 -5.04 -4.20 19.29
CA ALA A 202 -5.56 -3.22 18.36
C ALA A 202 -6.49 -3.86 17.29
N ILE A 203 -6.13 -5.04 16.77
CA ILE A 203 -6.98 -5.81 15.86
C ILE A 203 -8.31 -6.14 16.55
N LYS A 204 -8.26 -6.69 17.77
CA LYS A 204 -9.45 -7.07 18.52
C LYS A 204 -10.37 -5.87 18.79
N LEU A 205 -9.80 -4.75 19.24
CA LEU A 205 -10.55 -3.51 19.49
C LEU A 205 -11.23 -3.00 18.21
N LEU A 206 -10.52 -3.02 17.08
CA LEU A 206 -11.09 -2.55 15.82
C LEU A 206 -12.19 -3.49 15.29
N ILE A 207 -12.06 -4.80 15.52
CA ILE A 207 -13.14 -5.76 15.25
C ILE A 207 -14.34 -5.44 16.17
N ASP A 208 -14.13 -5.28 17.48
CA ASP A 208 -15.21 -4.94 18.43
C ASP A 208 -15.97 -3.68 17.99
N ASP A 209 -15.25 -2.63 17.62
CA ASP A 209 -15.83 -1.36 17.18
C ASP A 209 -16.54 -1.48 15.82
N SER A 210 -16.06 -2.35 14.92
CA SER A 210 -16.74 -2.62 13.65
C SER A 210 -18.10 -3.30 13.86
N TYR A 211 -18.19 -4.23 14.81
CA TYR A 211 -19.44 -4.89 15.17
C TYR A 211 -20.41 -3.93 15.83
N LYS A 212 -19.94 -3.11 16.79
CA LYS A 212 -20.76 -2.04 17.40
C LYS A 212 -21.32 -1.08 16.34
N PHE A 213 -20.50 -0.65 15.39
CA PHE A 213 -20.94 0.21 14.30
C PHE A 213 -22.03 -0.47 13.45
N ARG A 214 -21.80 -1.73 13.08
CA ARG A 214 -22.76 -2.53 12.30
C ARG A 214 -24.09 -2.72 13.01
N GLU A 215 -24.06 -2.92 14.33
CA GLU A 215 -25.23 -3.26 15.14
C GLU A 215 -25.93 -2.04 15.73
N SER A 216 -25.38 -0.83 15.54
CA SER A 216 -25.92 0.41 16.09
C SER A 216 -27.31 0.78 15.55
N SER A 217 -27.72 0.27 14.39
CA SER A 217 -29.11 0.34 13.91
C SER A 217 -29.43 -0.76 12.90
N GLU A 218 -30.72 -1.07 12.75
CA GLU A 218 -31.19 -2.04 11.75
C GLU A 218 -30.81 -1.62 10.33
N PHE A 219 -30.91 -0.31 10.03
CA PHE A 219 -30.50 0.25 8.75
C PHE A 219 -29.02 -0.01 8.45
N LEU A 220 -28.14 0.28 9.40
CA LEU A 220 -26.70 0.06 9.24
C LEU A 220 -26.38 -1.42 9.10
N ASN A 221 -27.00 -2.29 9.90
CA ASN A 221 -26.79 -3.73 9.82
C ASN A 221 -27.12 -4.27 8.43
N LYS A 222 -28.30 -3.93 7.91
CA LYS A 222 -28.76 -4.37 6.58
C LYS A 222 -27.86 -3.82 5.47
N LYS A 223 -27.50 -2.54 5.54
CA LYS A 223 -26.67 -1.88 4.54
C LYS A 223 -25.26 -2.46 4.51
N ILE A 224 -24.63 -2.63 5.68
CA ILE A 224 -23.30 -3.23 5.81
C ILE A 224 -23.31 -4.67 5.31
N LYS A 225 -24.30 -5.48 5.70
CA LYS A 225 -24.42 -6.87 5.24
C LYS A 225 -24.40 -7.00 3.71
N ASN A 226 -24.98 -6.04 2.99
CA ASN A 226 -24.99 -6.04 1.52
C ASN A 226 -23.65 -5.67 0.88
N ILE A 227 -22.77 -4.98 1.61
CA ILE A 227 -21.46 -4.51 1.10
C ILE A 227 -20.27 -5.24 1.72
N THR A 228 -20.45 -5.96 2.83
CA THR A 228 -19.38 -6.58 3.64
C THR A 228 -18.38 -7.36 2.79
N PHE A 229 -18.86 -8.17 1.85
CA PHE A 229 -18.02 -9.04 1.03
C PHE A 229 -17.52 -8.38 -0.26
N GLY A 230 -17.89 -7.13 -0.53
CA GLY A 230 -17.32 -6.36 -1.63
C GLY A 230 -15.82 -6.13 -1.45
N GLU A 231 -15.06 -6.16 -2.55
CA GLU A 231 -13.63 -5.88 -2.52
C GLU A 231 -13.37 -4.44 -2.05
N ILE A 232 -12.41 -4.26 -1.13
CA ILE A 232 -12.04 -2.95 -0.57
C ILE A 232 -11.85 -1.90 -1.66
N HIS A 233 -11.12 -2.21 -2.74
CA HIS A 233 -10.84 -1.26 -3.81
C HIS A 233 -12.10 -0.80 -4.57
N LYS A 234 -13.05 -1.71 -4.83
CA LYS A 234 -14.32 -1.39 -5.49
C LYS A 234 -15.20 -0.54 -4.57
N LEU A 235 -15.27 -0.90 -3.29
CA LEU A 235 -16.08 -0.17 -2.32
C LEU A 235 -15.54 1.24 -2.06
N LYS A 236 -14.20 1.44 -2.05
CA LYS A 236 -13.57 2.77 -1.92
C LYS A 236 -13.96 3.74 -3.04
N GLN A 237 -14.40 3.25 -4.20
CA GLN A 237 -14.85 4.09 -5.31
C GLN A 237 -16.25 4.66 -5.09
N ASN A 238 -17.05 4.06 -4.19
CA ASN A 238 -18.39 4.53 -3.89
C ASN A 238 -18.39 5.69 -2.88
N LYS A 239 -17.93 6.86 -3.35
CA LYS A 239 -17.77 8.07 -2.52
C LYS A 239 -19.09 8.67 -2.03
N ASN A 240 -20.21 8.36 -2.70
CA ASN A 240 -21.52 8.95 -2.39
C ASN A 240 -22.26 8.20 -1.27
N ASP A 241 -21.74 7.06 -0.82
CA ASP A 241 -22.33 6.27 0.25
C ASP A 241 -21.50 6.42 1.53
N GLU A 242 -21.95 7.29 2.43
CA GLU A 242 -21.27 7.56 3.71
C GLU A 242 -21.10 6.30 4.57
N VAL A 243 -22.09 5.39 4.58
CA VAL A 243 -22.03 4.15 5.36
C VAL A 243 -21.00 3.20 4.76
N CYS A 244 -20.98 3.08 3.43
CA CYS A 244 -19.97 2.29 2.73
C CYS A 244 -18.56 2.86 2.96
N SER A 245 -18.42 4.18 2.81
CA SER A 245 -17.17 4.89 3.06
C SER A 245 -16.66 4.68 4.48
N ALA A 246 -17.53 4.84 5.49
CA ALA A 246 -17.18 4.59 6.89
C ALA A 246 -16.79 3.13 7.13
N TRP A 247 -17.59 2.17 6.63
CA TRP A 247 -17.29 0.74 6.75
C TRP A 247 -15.90 0.38 6.20
N VAL A 248 -15.58 0.90 5.02
CA VAL A 248 -14.36 0.54 4.31
C VAL A 248 -13.14 1.27 4.84
N ASN A 249 -13.24 2.59 5.06
CA ASN A 249 -12.10 3.42 5.40
C ASN A 249 -11.76 3.39 6.89
N LYS A 250 -12.75 3.18 7.76
CA LYS A 250 -12.52 3.12 9.21
C LYS A 250 -12.29 1.69 9.72
N TYR A 251 -12.89 0.69 9.10
CA TYR A 251 -12.87 -0.69 9.61
C TYR A 251 -12.20 -1.68 8.65
N LYS A 252 -12.84 -2.01 7.51
CA LYS A 252 -12.39 -3.13 6.66
C LYS A 252 -10.97 -2.92 6.11
N GLY A 253 -10.66 -1.74 5.59
CA GLY A 253 -9.34 -1.39 5.06
C GLY A 253 -8.26 -1.40 6.15
N PRO A 254 -8.42 -0.64 7.24
CA PRO A 254 -7.46 -0.66 8.34
C PRO A 254 -7.25 -2.05 8.96
N LEU A 255 -8.32 -2.85 9.15
CA LEU A 255 -8.19 -4.24 9.63
C LEU A 255 -7.36 -5.10 8.68
N TYR A 256 -7.56 -4.98 7.37
CA TYR A 256 -6.80 -5.73 6.37
C TYR A 256 -5.29 -5.43 6.48
N GLU A 257 -4.96 -4.15 6.62
CA GLU A 257 -3.57 -3.70 6.77
C GLU A 257 -2.95 -4.19 8.08
N MET A 258 -3.67 -4.09 9.19
CA MET A 258 -3.21 -4.53 10.52
C MET A 258 -2.99 -6.05 10.57
N ILE A 259 -3.92 -6.86 10.05
CA ILE A 259 -3.76 -8.32 10.01
C ILE A 259 -2.58 -8.71 9.12
N SER A 260 -2.39 -8.02 7.98
CA SER A 260 -1.24 -8.28 7.11
C SER A 260 0.07 -8.01 7.85
N GLN A 261 0.17 -6.88 8.53
CA GLN A 261 1.37 -6.47 9.27
C GLN A 261 1.63 -7.33 10.51
N TYR A 262 0.57 -7.82 11.15
CA TYR A 262 0.67 -8.78 12.25
C TYR A 262 1.48 -10.00 11.84
N TYR A 263 1.17 -10.58 10.68
CA TYR A 263 1.90 -11.74 10.18
C TYR A 263 3.35 -11.42 9.82
N TRP A 264 3.60 -10.23 9.27
CA TRP A 264 4.96 -9.77 9.03
C TRP A 264 5.80 -9.69 10.30
N ILE A 265 5.30 -9.01 11.34
CA ILE A 265 6.01 -8.86 12.61
C ILE A 265 6.17 -10.22 13.29
N ARG A 266 5.15 -11.07 13.22
CA ARG A 266 5.14 -12.38 13.86
C ARG A 266 6.13 -13.38 13.25
N PHE A 267 6.27 -13.39 11.93
CA PHE A 267 7.03 -14.43 11.22
C PHE A 267 8.30 -13.94 10.52
N ASN A 268 8.43 -12.64 10.29
CA ASN A 268 9.63 -12.02 9.71
C ASN A 268 9.90 -10.66 10.38
N PRO A 269 10.27 -10.63 11.68
CA PRO A 269 10.43 -9.38 12.44
C PRO A 269 11.54 -8.46 11.89
N GLU A 270 12.56 -9.03 11.27
CA GLU A 270 13.63 -8.30 10.58
C GLU A 270 13.19 -7.75 9.22
N LEU A 271 12.01 -8.14 8.74
CA LEU A 271 11.32 -7.61 7.56
C LEU A 271 12.22 -7.64 6.31
N SER A 272 13.05 -8.68 6.25
CA SER A 272 14.06 -8.84 5.21
C SER A 272 13.74 -10.04 4.33
N ILE A 273 14.23 -10.00 3.11
CA ILE A 273 14.04 -11.04 2.11
C ILE A 273 15.41 -11.45 1.59
N GLU A 274 15.56 -12.73 1.30
CA GLU A 274 16.77 -13.23 0.68
C GLU A 274 16.99 -12.56 -0.69
N LYS A 275 18.14 -11.89 -0.84
CA LYS A 275 18.49 -11.20 -2.09
C LYS A 275 18.47 -12.13 -3.31
N THR A 276 18.89 -13.38 -3.16
CA THR A 276 18.91 -14.39 -4.24
C THR A 276 17.52 -14.64 -4.84
N LEU A 277 16.47 -14.62 -4.01
CA LEU A 277 15.07 -14.69 -4.45
C LEU A 277 14.72 -13.48 -5.31
N LEU A 278 15.06 -12.28 -4.84
CA LEU A 278 14.72 -11.04 -5.53
C LEU A 278 15.49 -10.91 -6.85
N ASP A 279 16.76 -11.31 -6.87
CA ASP A 279 17.58 -11.39 -8.09
C ASP A 279 16.96 -12.36 -9.11
N THR A 280 16.50 -13.54 -8.66
CA THR A 280 15.78 -14.53 -9.50
C THR A 280 14.49 -13.96 -10.08
N LEU A 281 13.81 -13.09 -9.34
CA LEU A 281 12.58 -12.40 -9.75
C LEU A 281 12.83 -11.15 -10.60
N GLY A 282 14.09 -10.81 -10.89
CA GLY A 282 14.45 -9.65 -11.71
C GLY A 282 14.38 -8.30 -10.99
N PHE A 283 14.29 -8.28 -9.65
CA PHE A 283 14.47 -7.04 -8.89
C PHE A 283 15.89 -6.50 -9.10
N LYS A 284 16.04 -5.18 -9.10
CA LYS A 284 17.34 -4.52 -9.22
C LYS A 284 17.73 -3.86 -7.90
N PRO A 285 19.02 -3.70 -7.56
CA PRO A 285 19.39 -2.93 -6.40
C PRO A 285 18.92 -1.47 -6.55
N CYS A 286 18.47 -0.88 -5.45
CA CYS A 286 18.15 0.54 -5.41
C CYS A 286 19.41 1.33 -5.77
N LYS A 287 19.32 2.21 -6.78
CA LYS A 287 20.47 3.01 -7.23
C LYS A 287 21.12 3.82 -6.10
N ARG A 288 20.31 4.34 -5.17
CA ARG A 288 20.85 5.04 -3.99
C ARG A 288 21.57 4.08 -3.05
N CYS A 289 21.00 2.92 -2.74
CA CYS A 289 21.67 1.91 -1.91
C CYS A 289 22.94 1.35 -2.57
N PHE A 290 22.95 1.22 -3.89
CA PHE A 290 24.09 0.73 -4.65
C PHE A 290 25.26 1.72 -4.68
N ASN A 291 24.95 3.01 -4.80
CA ASN A 291 25.96 4.09 -4.76
C ASN A 291 26.44 4.40 -3.33
N LEU A 292 25.77 3.88 -2.30
CA LEU A 292 26.14 3.99 -0.88
C LEU A 292 26.98 2.80 -0.40
N LYS A 293 27.71 2.11 -1.30
CA LYS A 293 28.79 1.22 -0.84
C LYS A 293 29.79 2.06 -0.03
N PRO A 294 30.30 1.54 1.11
CA PRO A 294 31.30 2.24 1.90
C PRO A 294 32.52 2.63 1.06
#